data_AF-A0A4Q6B370-F1
#
_entry.id   AF-A0A4Q6B370-F1
#
_cell.length_a   1.000
_cell.length_b   1.000
_cell.length_c   1.000
_cell.angle_alpha   90.00
_cell.angle_beta   90.00
_cell.angle_gamma   90.00
#
_symmetry.space_group_name_H-M   'P 1'
#
loop_
_entity.id
_entity.type
_entity.pdbx_description
1 polymer ?
#
loop_
_entity_poly.entity_id
_entity_poly.type
_entity_poly.pdbx_seq_one_letter_code
_entity_poly.pdbx_strand_id
1 'polypeptide(L)' 'MSIETSIEEVISAHRDRDPRGAIVPAPAFHDLEPDDRERAYRETLLQRTLESALDAEGLSTTARAVLGRIRAAGLPRGG' A
#
# COMPACT_ATOMS: atom_id res chain seq x y z
N MET A 1 19.97 -10.08 1.91
CA MET A 1 18.91 -9.06 1.99
C MET A 1 19.17 -8.25 3.26
N SER A 2 19.22 -6.92 3.17
CA SER A 2 19.41 -6.06 4.36
C SER A 2 18.05 -5.75 4.98
N ILE A 3 17.99 -5.49 6.30
CA ILE A 3 16.75 -5.17 7.02
C ILE A 3 16.03 -3.94 6.42
N GLU A 4 16.79 -2.90 6.03
CA GLU A 4 16.25 -1.71 5.39
C GLU A 4 15.54 -2.04 4.06
N THR A 5 16.09 -2.99 3.28
CA THR A 5 15.48 -3.44 2.02
C THR A 5 14.16 -4.20 2.27
N SER A 6 14.07 -4.98 3.35
CA SER A 6 12.84 -5.70 3.70
C SER A 6 11.72 -4.76 4.14
N ILE A 7 12.04 -3.71 4.91
CA ILE A 7 11.04 -2.73 5.33
C ILE A 7 10.55 -1.92 4.11
N GLU A 8 11.46 -1.46 3.25
CA GLU A 8 11.10 -0.73 2.02
C GLU A 8 10.16 -1.55 1.12
N GLU A 9 10.45 -2.84 0.93
CA GLU A 9 9.60 -3.76 0.15
C GLU A 9 8.19 -3.89 0.77
N VAL A 10 8.13 -4.01 2.10
CA VAL A 10 6.87 -4.14 2.84
C VAL A 10 6.03 -2.86 2.75
N ILE A 11 6.61 -1.67 2.88
CA ILE A 11 5.85 -0.41 2.91
C ILE A 11 5.46 0.11 1.52
N SER A 12 6.15 -0.35 0.47
CA SER A 12 5.89 0.05 -0.92
C SER A 12 4.42 -0.10 -1.31
N ALA A 13 3.91 0.83 -2.13
CA ALA A 13 2.57 0.73 -2.71
C ALA A 13 2.51 -0.28 -3.89
N HIS A 14 3.66 -0.64 -4.44
CA HIS A 14 3.75 -1.64 -5.50
C HIS A 14 3.52 -3.04 -4.94
N ARG A 15 2.70 -3.83 -5.63
CA ARG A 15 2.46 -5.24 -5.33
C ARG A 15 2.41 -6.03 -6.62
N ASP A 16 3.16 -7.12 -6.64
CA ASP A 16 3.05 -8.11 -7.68
C ASP A 16 1.63 -8.69 -7.73
N ARG A 17 1.26 -9.15 -8.93
CA ARG A 17 -0.02 -9.80 -9.17
C ARG A 17 0.20 -11.16 -9.76
N ASP A 18 -0.58 -12.13 -9.32
CA ASP A 18 -0.58 -13.46 -9.91
C ASP A 18 -1.21 -13.43 -11.33
N PRO A 19 -1.14 -14.52 -12.11
CA PRO A 19 -1.76 -14.59 -13.43
C PRO A 19 -3.29 -14.40 -13.45
N ARG A 20 -3.95 -14.47 -12.29
CA ARG A 20 -5.39 -14.22 -12.12
C ARG A 20 -5.67 -12.77 -11.68
N GLY A 21 -4.62 -11.95 -11.52
CA GLY A 21 -4.70 -10.56 -11.12
C GLY A 21 -4.84 -10.34 -9.61
N ALA A 22 -4.72 -11.39 -8.78
CA ALA A 22 -4.77 -11.27 -7.33
C ALA A 22 -3.47 -10.66 -6.80
N ILE A 23 -3.58 -9.84 -5.74
CA ILE A 23 -2.43 -9.23 -5.07
C ILE A 23 -1.60 -10.32 -4.39
N VAL A 24 -0.32 -10.37 -4.70
CA VAL A 24 0.65 -11.24 -4.03
C VAL A 24 1.18 -10.50 -2.78
N PRO A 25 1.11 -11.11 -1.59
CA PRO A 25 1.72 -10.54 -0.38
C PRO A 25 3.24 -10.41 -0.57
N ALA A 26 3.84 -9.34 -0.01
CA ALA A 26 5.30 -9.20 0.00
C ALA A 26 5.91 -10.31 0.88
N PRO A 27 6.75 -11.22 0.34
CA PRO A 27 7.37 -12.29 1.12
C PRO A 27 8.16 -11.75 2.32
N ALA A 28 8.83 -10.60 2.13
CA ALA A 28 9.59 -9.90 3.16
C ALA A 28 8.78 -9.60 4.43
N PHE A 29 7.45 -9.48 4.35
CA PHE A 29 6.60 -9.27 5.53
C PHE A 29 6.67 -10.45 6.52
N HIS A 30 6.75 -11.68 6.00
CA HIS A 30 6.81 -12.88 6.82
C HIS A 30 8.17 -13.04 7.52
N ASP A 31 9.22 -12.48 6.90
CA ASP A 31 10.58 -12.49 7.42
C ASP A 31 10.82 -11.40 8.49
N LEU A 32 9.87 -10.47 8.69
CA LEU A 32 9.99 -9.44 9.73
C LEU A 32 9.68 -10.02 11.11
N GLU A 33 10.55 -9.71 12.07
CA GLU A 33 10.31 -9.89 13.50
C GLU A 33 9.19 -8.93 14.00
N PRO A 34 8.58 -9.20 15.16
CA PRO A 34 7.48 -8.38 15.67
C PRO A 34 7.77 -6.87 15.72
N ASP A 35 8.95 -6.48 16.20
CA ASP A 35 9.36 -5.07 16.32
C ASP A 35 9.52 -4.42 14.95
N ASP A 36 10.02 -5.17 13.96
CA ASP A 36 10.17 -4.68 12.59
C ASP A 36 8.81 -4.52 11.88
N ARG A 37 7.82 -5.36 12.22
CA ARG A 37 6.44 -5.18 11.73
C ARG A 37 5.82 -3.90 12.28
N GLU A 38 6.05 -3.59 13.54
CA GLU A 38 5.60 -2.33 14.14
C GLU A 38 6.29 -1.13 13.49
N ARG A 39 7.62 -1.23 13.24
CA ARG A 39 8.35 -0.21 12.49
C ARG A 39 7.77 -0.02 11.09
N ALA A 40 7.58 -1.10 10.33
CA ALA A 40 7.01 -1.05 8.98
C ALA A 40 5.61 -0.42 8.98
N TYR A 41 4.78 -0.67 10.00
CA TYR A 41 3.50 0.01 10.15
C TYR A 41 3.65 1.52 10.33
N ARG A 42 4.53 1.97 11.23
CA ARG A 42 4.78 3.40 11.45
C ARG A 42 5.33 4.10 10.21
N GLU A 43 6.29 3.47 9.53
CA GLU A 43 6.87 3.94 8.26
C GLU A 43 5.78 4.04 7.18
N THR A 44 4.88 3.06 7.09
CA THR A 44 3.74 3.09 6.16
C THR A 44 2.84 4.29 6.43
N LEU A 45 2.47 4.56 7.68
CA LEU A 45 1.63 5.72 8.03
C LEU A 45 2.28 7.05 7.60
N LEU A 46 3.59 7.18 7.85
CA LEU A 46 4.35 8.35 7.41
C LEU A 46 4.32 8.49 5.88
N GLN A 47 4.60 7.40 5.15
CA GLN A 47 4.57 7.40 3.69
C GLN A 47 3.19 7.82 3.16
N ARG A 48 2.08 7.29 3.69
CA ARG A 48 0.74 7.66 3.23
C ARG A 48 0.38 9.11 3.54
N THR A 49 0.88 9.63 4.66
CA THR A 49 0.72 11.05 5.00
C THR A 49 1.43 11.94 3.99
N LEU A 50 2.66 11.58 3.61
CA LEU A 50 3.43 12.29 2.58
C LEU A 50 2.76 12.19 1.20
N GLU A 51 2.29 11.01 0.81
CA GLU A 51 1.54 10.82 -0.45
C GLU A 51 0.30 11.70 -0.50
N SER A 52 -0.51 11.70 0.58
CA SER A 52 -1.69 12.55 0.69
C SER A 52 -1.36 14.03 0.63
N ALA A 53 -0.27 14.47 1.26
CA ALA A 53 0.14 15.89 1.22
C ALA A 53 0.59 16.36 -0.18
N LEU A 54 1.02 15.44 -1.04
CA LEU A 54 1.45 15.73 -2.41
C LEU A 54 0.30 15.63 -3.44
N ASP A 55 -0.83 15.05 -3.07
CA ASP A 55 -2.01 14.93 -3.94
C ASP A 55 -2.97 16.11 -3.74
N ALA A 56 -3.44 16.71 -4.83
CA ALA A 56 -4.31 17.89 -4.79
C ALA A 56 -5.66 17.64 -4.09
N GLU A 57 -6.13 16.38 -4.05
CA GLU A 57 -7.36 15.97 -3.38
C GLU A 57 -7.07 15.38 -1.98
N GLY A 58 -5.81 15.40 -1.52
CA GLY A 58 -5.40 14.83 -0.24
C GLY A 58 -5.33 13.29 -0.25
N LEU A 59 -5.34 12.65 -1.42
CA LEU A 59 -5.49 11.19 -1.54
C LEU A 59 -4.14 10.48 -1.63
N SER A 60 -3.99 9.39 -0.86
CA SER A 60 -2.86 8.48 -1.07
C SER A 60 -3.01 7.68 -2.37
N THR A 61 -1.90 7.11 -2.85
CA THR A 61 -1.90 6.27 -4.06
C THR A 61 -2.86 5.07 -3.92
N THR A 62 -2.90 4.46 -2.73
CA THR A 62 -3.87 3.41 -2.36
C THR A 62 -5.30 3.91 -2.45
N ALA A 63 -5.61 5.10 -1.92
CA ALA A 63 -6.96 5.67 -1.98
C ALA A 63 -7.40 5.91 -3.44
N ARG A 64 -6.53 6.47 -4.30
CA ARG A 64 -6.81 6.64 -5.73
C ARG A 64 -7.09 5.29 -6.41
N ALA A 65 -6.31 4.25 -6.09
CA ALA A 65 -6.49 2.92 -6.66
C ALA A 65 -7.79 2.24 -6.21
N VAL A 66 -8.25 2.45 -4.97
CA VAL A 66 -9.54 1.96 -4.47
C VAL A 66 -10.69 2.70 -5.15
N LEU A 67 -10.64 4.03 -5.20
CA LEU A 67 -11.65 4.85 -5.87
C LEU A 67 -11.77 4.50 -7.36
N GLY A 68 -10.65 4.23 -8.03
CA GLY A 68 -10.63 3.74 -9.41
C GLY A 68 -11.39 2.42 -9.58
N ARG A 69 -11.22 1.47 -8.64
CA ARG A 69 -11.96 0.19 -8.65
C ARG A 69 -13.44 0.36 -8.37
N ILE A 70 -13.82 1.20 -7.41
CA ILE A 70 -15.23 1.48 -7.09
C ILE A 70 -15.92 2.11 -8.31
N ARG A 71 -15.28 3.08 -8.97
CA ARG A 71 -15.78 3.71 -10.19
C ARG A 71 -15.91 2.70 -11.33
N ALA A 72 -14.94 1.80 -11.49
CA ALA A 72 -14.98 0.74 -12.51
C ALA A 72 -16.04 -0.34 -12.23
N ALA A 73 -16.31 -0.64 -10.97
CA ALA A 73 -17.33 -1.61 -10.54
C ALA A 73 -18.77 -1.07 -10.67
N GLY A 74 -18.96 0.19 -11.08
CA GLY A 74 -20.29 0.75 -11.35
C GLY A 74 -21.16 0.97 -10.11
N LEU A 75 -20.59 1.04 -8.91
CA LEU A 75 -21.36 1.39 -7.72
C LEU A 75 -21.99 2.78 -7.92
N PRO A 76 -23.33 2.92 -7.78
CA PRO A 76 -24.02 4.16 -8.04
C PRO A 76 -23.44 5.25 -7.15
N ARG A 77 -23.16 6.41 -7.74
CA ARG A 77 -22.88 7.62 -6.97
C ARG A 77 -24.12 7.84 -6.11
N GLY A 78 -23.98 7.68 -4.79
CA GLY A 78 -25.01 8.10 -3.86
C GLY A 78 -25.34 9.55 -4.18
N GLY A 79 -26.57 9.78 -4.64
CA GLY A 79 -27.15 11.10 -4.84
C GLY A 79 -27.53 11.73 -3.51
#